data_AF-A0AAW8W7R7-F1
#
_entry.id   AF-A0AAW8W7R7-F1
#
_cell.length_a   1.000
_cell.length_b   1.000
_cell.length_c   1.000
_cell.angle_alpha   90.00
_cell.angle_beta   90.00
_cell.angle_gamma   90.00
#
_symmetry.space_group_name_H-M   'P 1'
#
loop_
_entity.id
_entity.type
_entity.pdbx_description
1 polymer ?
#
loop_
_entity_poly.entity_id
_entity_poly.type
_entity_poly.pdbx_seq_one_letter_code
_entity_poly.pdbx_strand_id
1 'polypeptide(L)' 'MKLFGKLFASQSILSWILQIIFMGLAWKVADHTIPNNLVTIIGGSVLMLLIYVSLAHDSRQKISDK' A
#
# COMPACT_ATOMS: atom_id res chain seq x y z
N MET A 1 20.98 0.66 3.32
CA MET A 1 21.15 -0.77 2.93
C MET A 1 20.20 -1.08 1.77
N LYS A 2 20.70 -1.78 0.73
CA LYS A 2 20.10 -1.96 -0.62
C LYS A 2 18.80 -2.80 -0.69
N LEU A 3 17.95 -2.76 0.34
CA LEU A 3 16.69 -3.53 0.36
C LEU A 3 15.52 -2.76 -0.24
N PHE A 4 15.44 -1.45 -0.04
CA PHE A 4 14.32 -0.62 -0.52
C PHE A 4 14.24 -0.49 -2.06
N GLY A 5 15.35 -0.69 -2.77
CA GLY A 5 15.39 -0.72 -4.23
C GLY A 5 15.30 -2.14 -4.83
N LYS A 6 15.25 -3.18 -4.00
CA LYS A 6 15.14 -4.56 -4.50
C LYS A 6 13.66 -4.84 -4.79
N LEU A 7 13.29 -4.77 -6.07
CA LEU A 7 11.98 -5.16 -6.54
C LEU A 7 11.73 -6.63 -6.15
N PHE A 8 10.69 -6.86 -5.37
CA PHE A 8 10.20 -8.19 -5.02
C PHE A 8 8.86 -8.41 -5.70
N ALA A 9 8.78 -9.45 -6.54
CA ALA A 9 7.59 -9.72 -7.36
C ALA A 9 7.13 -8.50 -8.18
N SER A 10 8.08 -7.77 -8.81
CA SER A 10 7.78 -6.60 -9.62
C SER A 10 7.29 -5.38 -8.82
N GLN A 11 7.40 -5.32 -7.50
CA GLN A 11 7.04 -4.13 -6.72
C GLN A 11 8.08 -3.88 -5.64
N SER A 12 8.20 -2.64 -5.17
CA SER A 12 9.06 -2.36 -4.03
C SER A 12 8.50 -3.02 -2.77
N ILE A 13 9.39 -3.33 -1.83
CA ILE A 13 9.02 -3.84 -0.52
C ILE A 13 8.07 -2.87 0.21
N LEU A 14 8.18 -1.56 -0.07
CA LEU A 14 7.29 -0.53 0.47
C LEU A 14 5.84 -0.74 0.00
N SER A 15 5.63 -0.97 -1.29
CA SER A 15 4.31 -1.26 -1.85
C SER A 15 3.68 -2.51 -1.21
N TRP A 16 4.47 -3.55 -0.97
CA TRP A 16 4.03 -4.75 -0.24
C TRP A 16 3.57 -4.45 1.18
N ILE A 17 4.36 -3.70 1.95
CA ILE A 17 4.03 -3.35 3.33
C ILE A 17 2.72 -2.54 3.38
N LEU A 18 2.59 -1.55 2.50
CA LEU A 18 1.37 -0.72 2.44
C LEU A 18 0.13 -1.55 2.11
N GLN A 19 0.23 -2.51 1.19
CA GLN A 19 -0.86 -3.42 0.84
C GLN A 19 -1.25 -4.35 2.00
N ILE A 20 -0.27 -4.88 2.75
CA ILE A 20 -0.54 -5.72 3.93
C ILE A 20 -1.26 -4.90 5.02
N ILE A 21 -0.82 -3.66 5.27
CA ILE A 21 -1.49 -2.77 6.23
C ILE A 21 -2.93 -2.50 5.78
N PHE A 22 -3.15 -2.22 4.50
CA PHE A 22 -4.49 -1.98 3.96
C PHE A 22 -5.39 -3.20 4.09
N MET A 23 -4.86 -4.40 3.84
CA MET A 23 -5.59 -5.65 4.04
C MET A 23 -5.93 -5.90 5.51
N GLY A 24 -5.01 -5.61 6.43
CA GLY A 24 -5.26 -5.68 7.87
C GLY A 24 -6.31 -4.67 8.34
N LEU A 25 -6.32 -3.46 7.78
CA LEU A 25 -7.36 -2.47 8.04
C LEU A 25 -8.73 -2.99 7.59
N ALA A 26 -8.82 -3.50 6.35
CA ALA A 26 -10.05 -4.07 5.82
C ALA A 26 -10.58 -5.22 6.68
N TRP A 27 -9.69 -6.12 7.13
CA TRP A 27 -10.04 -7.21 8.03
C TRP A 27 -10.60 -6.70 9.36
N LYS A 28 -9.94 -5.72 9.99
CA LYS A 28 -10.40 -5.14 11.26
C LYS A 28 -11.73 -4.40 11.15
N VAL A 29 -12.03 -3.82 9.99
CA VAL A 29 -13.33 -3.21 9.72
C VAL A 29 -14.40 -4.29 9.52
N ALA A 30 -14.07 -5.37 8.81
CA ALA A 30 -14.99 -6.50 8.59
C ALA A 30 -15.32 -7.24 9.89
N ASP A 31 -14.35 -7.41 10.78
CA ASP A 31 -14.52 -8.04 12.10
C ASP A 31 -15.08 -7.07 13.16
N HIS A 32 -15.57 -5.90 12.74
CA HIS A 32 -16.14 -4.84 13.61
C HIS A 32 -15.23 -4.36 14.77
N THR A 33 -13.94 -4.74 14.76
CA THR A 33 -12.94 -4.28 15.73
C THR A 33 -12.63 -2.79 15.55
N ILE A 34 -12.69 -2.31 14.31
CA ILE A 34 -12.63 -0.88 13.98
C ILE A 34 -14.01 -0.45 13.49
N PRO A 35 -14.58 0.63 14.02
CA PRO A 35 -15.87 1.13 13.58
C PRO A 35 -15.82 1.57 12.11
N ASN A 36 -16.83 1.18 11.34
CA ASN A 36 -17.02 1.67 9.98
C ASN A 36 -17.65 3.07 9.99
N ASN A 37 -16.87 4.07 10.41
CA ASN A 37 -17.27 5.47 10.45
C ASN A 37 -16.49 6.30 9.41
N LEU A 38 -16.85 7.59 9.31
CA LEU A 38 -16.23 8.50 8.33
C LEU A 38 -14.70 8.55 8.45
N VAL A 39 -14.17 8.48 9.67
CA VAL A 39 -12.72 8.55 9.94
C VAL A 39 -12.01 7.33 9.35
N THR A 40 -12.57 6.13 9.53
CA THR A 40 -12.02 4.89 8.98
C THR A 40 -12.07 4.90 7.45
N ILE A 41 -13.14 5.41 6.85
CA ILE A 41 -13.29 5.55 5.40
C ILE A 41 -12.24 6.53 4.84
N ILE A 42 -12.06 7.68 5.48
CA ILE A 42 -11.04 8.67 5.09
C ILE A 42 -9.64 8.08 5.22
N GLY A 43 -9.34 7.43 6.36
CA GLY A 43 -8.05 6.80 6.61
C GLY A 43 -7.72 5.71 5.59
N GLY A 44 -8.69 4.85 5.27
CA GLY A 44 -8.57 3.84 4.22
C GLY A 44 -8.37 4.45 2.85
N SER A 45 -9.10 5.52 2.51
CA SER A 45 -8.97 6.20 1.22
C SER A 45 -7.59 6.85 1.04
N VAL A 46 -7.08 7.51 2.08
CA VAL A 46 -5.71 8.07 2.08
C VAL A 46 -4.67 6.96 1.93
N LEU A 47 -4.83 5.85 2.66
CA LEU A 47 -3.92 4.71 2.54
C LEU A 47 -3.94 4.10 1.14
N MET A 48 -5.11 4.01 0.51
CA MET A 48 -5.26 3.56 -0.88
C MET A 48 -4.52 4.48 -1.86
N LEU A 49 -4.61 5.81 -1.67
CA LEU A 49 -3.86 6.77 -2.50
C LEU A 49 -2.35 6.62 -2.33
N LEU A 50 -1.86 6.39 -1.11
CA LEU A 50 -0.43 6.14 -0.86
C LEU A 50 0.06 4.86 -1.54
N ILE A 51 -0.74 3.79 -1.51
CA ILE A 51 -0.44 2.56 -2.26
C ILE A 51 -0.35 2.85 -3.75
N TYR A 52 -1.32 3.58 -4.31
CA TYR A 52 -1.32 3.94 -5.73
C TYR A 52 -0.06 4.72 -6.12
N VAL A 53 0.32 5.75 -5.35
CA VAL A 53 1.52 6.54 -5.61
C VAL A 53 2.78 5.67 -5.54
N SER A 54 2.88 4.79 -4.54
CA SER A 54 3.99 3.85 -4.40
C SER A 54 4.11 2.93 -5.63
N LEU A 55 3.00 2.35 -6.08
CA LEU A 55 2.95 1.48 -7.26
C LEU A 55 3.25 2.22 -8.56
N ALA A 56 2.76 3.46 -8.71
CA ALA A 56 3.02 4.29 -9.87
C ALA A 56 4.52 4.65 -9.95
N HIS A 57 5.15 4.94 -8.82
CA HIS A 57 6.58 5.18 -8.73
C HIS A 57 7.38 3.92 -9.11
N ASP A 58 7.04 2.76 -8.55
CA ASP A 58 7.66 1.48 -8.90
C ASP A 58 7.54 1.18 -10.41
N SER A 59 6.40 1.52 -11.01
CA SER A 59 6.15 1.32 -12.45
C SER A 59 7.02 2.24 -13.31
N ARG A 60 7.19 3.50 -12.91
CA ARG A 60 8.07 4.46 -13.60
C ARG A 60 9.54 4.03 -13.53
N GLN A 61 10.00 3.53 -12.38
CA GLN A 61 11.37 3.06 -12.24
C GLN A 61 11.68 1.89 -13.20
N LYS A 62 10.77 0.93 -13.35
CA LYS A 62 10.95 -0.17 -14.32
C LYS A 62 11.00 0.27 -15.77
N ILE A 63 10.25 1.33 -16.12
CA ILE A 63 10.27 1.88 -17.49
C ILE A 63 11.60 2.59 -17.74
N SER A 64 12.15 3.26 -16.73
CA SER A 64 13.43 3.97 -16.85
C SER A 64 14.66 3.05 -16.86
N ASP A 65 14.58 1.86 -16.25
CA ASP A 65 15.65 0.85 -16.25
C ASP A 65 15.65 -0.05 -17.51
N LYS A 66 14.74 0.20 -18.48
CA LYS A 66 14.58 -0.56 -19.71
C LYS A 66 15.09 0.22 -20.92
#